data_AF-A0A1J3FRG4-F1
#
_entry.id   AF-A0A1J3FRG4-F1
#
_cell.length_a   1.000
_cell.length_b   1.000
_cell.length_c   1.000
_cell.angle_alpha   90.00
_cell.angle_beta   90.00
_cell.angle_gamma   90.00
#
_symmetry.space_group_name_H-M   'P 1'
#
loop_
_entity.id
_entity.type
_entity.pdbx_description
1 polymer ?
#
loop_
_entity_poly.entity_id
_entity_poly.type
_entity_poly.pdbx_seq_one_letter_code
_entity_poly.pdbx_strand_id
1 'polypeptide(L)'
;KKLNIGSKDIISSLPEALSHHILSFLSTKEAALTSLLSKKWRYLFAFVPNLDFDDPLRMCADNLYHQEKTELHRSFIDFVDRVLGLQGDFPVNRFSLKCGNGVDDVAVTRWILKALEP
;
A
#
# COMPACT_ATOMS: atom_id res chain seq x y z
N LYS A 1 15.72 0.34 -42.47
CA LYS A 1 15.02 0.92 -41.29
C LYS A 1 15.21 -0.05 -40.12
N LYS A 2 16.09 0.27 -39.16
CA LYS A 2 16.27 -0.54 -37.94
C LYS A 2 15.02 -0.36 -37.07
N LEU A 3 14.28 -1.42 -36.80
CA LEU A 3 13.24 -1.42 -35.78
C LEU A 3 13.95 -1.38 -34.42
N ASN A 4 14.00 -0.21 -33.79
CA ASN A 4 14.35 -0.08 -32.38
C ASN A 4 13.19 -0.70 -31.56
N ILE A 5 13.20 -2.02 -31.45
CA ILE A 5 12.45 -2.74 -30.42
C ILE A 5 13.33 -2.68 -29.16
N GLY A 6 13.53 -1.46 -28.64
CA GLY A 6 13.73 -1.35 -27.21
C GLY A 6 12.43 -1.87 -26.60
N SER A 7 12.52 -2.80 -25.66
CA SER A 7 11.37 -3.38 -24.95
C SER A 7 10.43 -2.25 -24.50
N LYS A 8 9.40 -1.97 -25.30
CA LYS A 8 8.43 -0.93 -25.00
C LYS A 8 7.80 -1.35 -23.69
N ASP A 9 7.90 -0.52 -22.66
CA ASP A 9 7.33 -0.83 -21.35
C ASP A 9 5.81 -0.81 -21.46
N ILE A 10 5.24 -1.97 -21.85
CA ILE A 10 3.82 -2.14 -22.13
C ILE A 10 3.01 -1.81 -20.87
N ILE A 11 3.51 -2.20 -19.70
CA ILE A 11 2.85 -1.98 -18.41
C ILE A 11 2.78 -0.48 -18.10
N SER A 12 3.83 0.30 -18.37
CA SER A 12 3.77 1.76 -18.23
C SER A 12 2.83 2.43 -19.25
N SER A 13 2.62 1.81 -20.41
CA SER A 13 1.78 2.34 -21.50
C SER A 13 0.28 2.12 -21.29
N LEU A 14 -0.12 1.31 -20.29
CA LEU A 14 -1.53 1.06 -19.99
C LEU A 14 -2.26 2.36 -19.59
N PRO A 15 -3.50 2.59 -20.07
CA PRO A 15 -4.39 3.62 -19.54
C PRO A 15 -4.57 3.47 -18.03
N GLU A 16 -4.71 4.60 -17.34
CA GLU A 16 -4.84 4.65 -15.87
C GLU A 16 -6.05 3.84 -15.36
N ALA A 17 -7.17 3.88 -16.09
CA ALA A 17 -8.35 3.07 -15.78
C ALA A 17 -8.06 1.56 -15.77
N LEU A 18 -7.22 1.07 -16.69
CA LEU A 18 -6.84 -0.35 -16.70
C LEU A 18 -5.87 -0.69 -15.57
N SER A 19 -4.95 0.22 -15.24
CA SER A 19 -4.08 0.05 -14.07
C SER A 19 -4.90 -0.06 -12.78
N HIS A 20 -5.87 0.84 -12.57
CA HIS A 20 -6.78 0.76 -11.42
C HIS A 20 -7.60 -0.53 -11.42
N HIS A 21 -8.09 -0.96 -12.58
CA HIS A 21 -8.82 -2.21 -12.70
C HIS A 21 -7.96 -3.42 -12.31
N ILE A 22 -6.71 -3.51 -12.78
CA ILE A 22 -5.77 -4.56 -12.39
C ILE A 22 -5.53 -4.53 -10.87
N LEU A 23 -5.25 -3.35 -10.31
CA LEU A 23 -4.98 -3.19 -8.88
C LEU A 23 -6.20 -3.56 -8.02
N SER A 24 -7.42 -3.41 -8.54
CA SER A 24 -8.65 -3.80 -7.82
C SER A 24 -8.77 -5.31 -7.56
N PHE A 25 -8.03 -6.14 -8.30
CA PHE A 25 -7.97 -7.58 -8.08
C PHE A 25 -6.88 -8.02 -7.09
N LEU A 26 -6.00 -7.09 -6.69
CA LEU A 26 -4.86 -7.37 -5.83
C LEU A 26 -5.16 -7.00 -4.38
N SER A 27 -4.55 -7.71 -3.44
CA SER A 27 -4.45 -7.21 -2.07
C SER A 27 -3.64 -5.91 -2.04
N THR A 28 -3.83 -5.07 -1.01
CA THR A 28 -3.05 -3.83 -0.86
C THR A 28 -1.54 -4.08 -0.86
N LYS A 29 -1.10 -5.19 -0.28
CA LYS A 29 0.31 -5.63 -0.30
C LYS A 29 0.79 -5.92 -1.72
N GLU A 30 0.06 -6.74 -2.48
CA GLU A 30 0.42 -7.07 -3.87
C GLU A 30 0.37 -5.83 -4.76
N ALA A 31 -0.65 -4.99 -4.59
CA ALA A 31 -0.80 -3.72 -5.29
C ALA A 31 0.40 -2.80 -4.98
N ALA A 32 0.86 -2.72 -3.73
CA ALA A 32 2.05 -1.96 -3.36
C ALA A 32 3.32 -2.51 -4.03
N LEU A 33 3.46 -3.82 -4.23
CA LEU A 33 4.60 -4.41 -4.94
C LEU A 33 4.65 -4.00 -6.42
N THR A 34 3.50 -3.68 -7.03
CA THR A 34 3.47 -3.16 -8.40
C THR A 34 4.14 -1.79 -8.54
N SER A 35 4.39 -1.07 -7.43
CA SER A 35 5.17 0.17 -7.42
C SER A 35 6.57 0.03 -8.00
N LEU A 36 7.09 -1.20 -8.03
CA LEU A 36 8.40 -1.55 -8.59
C LEU A 36 8.40 -1.66 -10.12
N LEU A 37 7.23 -1.79 -10.76
CA LEU A 37 7.13 -2.00 -12.21
C LEU A 37 7.59 -0.77 -13.00
N SER A 38 7.19 0.43 -12.57
CA SER A 38 7.68 1.70 -13.15
C SER A 38 7.30 2.89 -12.27
N LYS A 39 7.86 4.07 -12.59
CA LYS A 39 7.51 5.34 -11.92
C LYS A 39 6.01 5.63 -11.94
N LYS A 40 5.29 5.21 -12.98
CA LYS A 40 3.84 5.42 -13.12
C LYS A 40 3.04 4.62 -12.09
N TRP A 41 3.47 3.40 -11.78
CA TRP A 41 2.76 2.51 -10.85
C TRP A 41 3.08 2.79 -9.38
N ARG A 42 4.08 3.64 -9.12
CA ARG A 42 4.65 3.86 -7.78
C ARG A 42 3.61 4.16 -6.70
N TYR A 43 2.56 4.90 -7.03
CA TYR A 43 1.56 5.36 -6.06
C TYR A 43 0.12 4.97 -6.42
N LEU A 44 -0.12 4.27 -7.54
CA LEU A 44 -1.47 3.94 -8.00
C LEU A 44 -2.25 3.09 -6.99
N PHE A 45 -1.54 2.21 -6.27
CA PHE A 45 -2.16 1.36 -5.26
C PHE A 45 -2.73 2.14 -4.08
N ALA A 46 -2.31 3.39 -3.82
CA ALA A 46 -2.86 4.20 -2.75
C ALA A 46 -4.26 4.75 -3.09
N PHE A 47 -4.64 4.79 -4.37
CA PHE A 47 -5.93 5.31 -4.84
C PHE A 47 -7.00 4.22 -5.00
N VAL A 48 -6.68 2.96 -4.66
CA VAL A 48 -7.69 1.90 -4.69
C VAL A 48 -8.65 2.07 -3.52
N PRO A 49 -9.96 1.81 -3.72
CA PRO A 49 -10.97 2.07 -2.69
C PRO A 49 -10.96 1.04 -1.55
N ASN A 50 -10.23 -0.07 -1.71
CA ASN A 50 -10.19 -1.17 -0.74
C ASN A 50 -8.77 -1.28 -0.16
N LEU A 51 -8.59 -0.81 1.07
CA LEU A 51 -7.33 -0.85 1.80
C LEU A 51 -7.36 -1.94 2.87
N ASP A 52 -6.37 -2.85 2.83
CA ASP A 52 -6.17 -3.93 3.80
C ASP A 52 -4.72 -3.90 4.31
N PHE A 53 -4.57 -3.54 5.58
CA PHE A 53 -3.28 -3.45 6.26
C PHE A 53 -3.16 -4.59 7.29
N ASP A 54 -2.12 -5.41 7.14
CA ASP A 54 -1.81 -6.50 8.06
C ASP A 54 -0.39 -6.33 8.61
N ASP A 55 -0.29 -6.08 9.91
CA ASP A 55 0.97 -5.86 10.61
C ASP A 55 1.83 -7.14 10.56
N PRO A 56 3.00 -7.11 9.92
CA PRO A 56 3.86 -8.28 9.78
C PRO A 56 4.31 -8.86 11.13
N LEU A 57 4.32 -8.08 12.20
CA LEU A 57 4.63 -8.58 13.54
C LEU A 57 3.59 -9.57 14.07
N ARG A 58 2.35 -9.54 13.57
CA ARG A 58 1.34 -10.55 13.92
C ARG A 58 1.71 -11.94 13.41
N MET A 59 2.53 -12.02 12.36
CA MET A 59 2.84 -13.28 11.67
C MET A 59 4.31 -13.72 11.84
N CYS A 60 5.25 -12.77 11.98
CA CYS A 60 6.68 -13.05 11.91
C CYS A 60 7.45 -12.80 13.24
N ALA A 61 6.76 -12.52 14.36
CA ALA A 61 7.43 -12.05 15.57
C ALA A 61 8.19 -13.12 16.37
N ASP A 62 7.95 -14.42 16.19
CA ASP A 62 8.51 -15.40 17.14
C ASP A 62 10.04 -15.56 17.05
N ASN A 63 10.65 -15.26 15.89
CA ASN A 63 12.08 -15.48 15.63
C ASN A 63 12.91 -14.20 15.45
N LEU A 64 12.31 -13.02 15.55
CA LEU A 64 12.99 -11.74 15.29
C LEU A 64 13.63 -11.16 16.56
N TYR A 65 14.80 -10.53 16.39
CA TYR A 65 15.42 -9.73 17.44
C TYR A 65 14.59 -8.47 17.75
N HIS A 66 14.73 -7.91 18.96
CA HIS A 66 13.98 -6.71 19.38
C HIS A 66 14.14 -5.52 18.43
N GLN A 67 15.34 -5.34 17.86
CA GLN A 67 15.59 -4.27 16.89
C GLN A 67 14.80 -4.50 15.60
N GLU A 68 14.85 -5.71 15.03
CA GLU A 68 14.11 -6.05 13.80
C GLU A 68 12.59 -5.89 14.01
N LYS A 69 12.08 -6.27 15.20
CA LYS A 69 10.69 -6.03 15.56
C LYS A 69 10.34 -4.55 15.55
N THR A 70 11.20 -3.73 16.14
CA THR A 70 11.01 -2.27 16.23
C THR A 70 11.06 -1.61 14.85
N GLU A 71 12.00 -2.01 14.00
CA GLU A 71 12.12 -1.51 12.63
C GLU A 71 10.92 -1.91 11.77
N LEU A 72 10.49 -3.16 11.87
CA LEU A 72 9.33 -3.68 11.15
C LEU A 72 8.04 -2.95 11.59
N HIS A 73 7.86 -2.75 12.89
CA HIS A 73 6.76 -1.98 13.45
C HIS A 73 6.72 -0.54 12.93
N ARG A 74 7.85 0.17 13.00
CA ARG A 74 7.96 1.53 12.47
C ARG A 74 7.66 1.58 10.98
N SER A 75 8.21 0.63 10.22
CA SER A 75 8.00 0.57 8.76
C SER A 75 6.52 0.37 8.39
N PHE A 76 5.79 -0.42 9.20
CA PHE A 76 4.36 -0.64 9.03
C PHE A 76 3.57 0.64 9.31
N ILE A 77 3.81 1.30 10.45
CA ILE A 77 3.16 2.58 10.79
C ILE A 77 3.40 3.61 9.68
N ASP A 78 4.65 3.79 9.28
CA ASP A 78 5.00 4.75 8.24
C ASP A 78 4.37 4.38 6.88
N PHE A 79 4.19 3.09 6.59
CA PHE A 79 3.52 2.63 5.37
C PHE A 79 2.03 3.01 5.39
N VAL A 80 1.31 2.72 6.47
CA VAL A 80 -0.11 3.10 6.62
C VAL A 80 -0.27 4.61 6.51
N ASP A 81 0.58 5.38 7.19
CA ASP A 81 0.59 6.85 7.13
C ASP A 81 0.78 7.38 5.72
N ARG A 82 1.78 6.84 5.00
CA ARG A 82 2.05 7.26 3.62
C ARG A 82 0.89 6.91 2.69
N VAL A 83 0.30 5.72 2.82
CA VAL A 83 -0.82 5.32 1.96
C VAL A 83 -2.03 6.21 2.20
N LEU A 84 -2.44 6.41 3.46
CA LEU A 84 -3.58 7.28 3.78
C LEU A 84 -3.31 8.76 3.43
N GLY A 85 -2.06 9.22 3.55
CA GLY A 85 -1.67 10.55 3.10
C GLY A 85 -1.73 10.73 1.58
N LEU A 86 -1.36 9.71 0.81
CA LEU A 86 -1.47 9.72 -0.65
C LEU A 86 -2.92 9.59 -1.13
N GLN A 87 -3.72 8.83 -0.40
CA GLN A 87 -5.11 8.56 -0.73
C GLN A 87 -5.98 9.82 -0.66
N GLY A 88 -5.62 10.82 0.14
CA GLY A 88 -6.21 12.17 0.09
C GLY A 88 -7.71 12.16 0.34
N ASP A 89 -8.48 12.65 -0.64
CA ASP A 89 -9.96 12.70 -0.63
C ASP A 89 -10.58 11.66 -1.59
N PHE A 90 -9.80 10.65 -2.00
CA PHE A 90 -10.36 9.56 -2.78
C PHE A 90 -11.31 8.75 -1.86
N PRO A 91 -12.37 8.14 -2.40
CA PRO A 91 -13.31 7.40 -1.57
C PRO A 91 -12.69 6.08 -1.07
N VAL A 92 -12.70 5.87 0.25
CA VAL A 92 -12.43 4.55 0.86
C VAL A 92 -13.76 3.79 0.97
N ASN A 93 -13.91 2.73 0.19
CA ASN A 93 -15.08 1.84 0.31
C ASN A 93 -14.88 0.79 1.41
N ARG A 94 -13.64 0.32 1.58
CA ARG A 94 -13.31 -0.66 2.61
C ARG A 94 -11.95 -0.32 3.22
N PHE A 95 -11.94 -0.19 4.54
CA PHE A 95 -10.71 -0.11 5.33
C PHE A 95 -10.66 -1.31 6.29
N SER A 96 -9.52 -1.99 6.31
CA SER A 96 -9.25 -3.12 7.19
C SER A 96 -7.86 -2.99 7.75
N LEU A 97 -7.76 -3.08 9.07
CA LEU A 97 -6.52 -2.91 9.81
C LEU A 97 -6.39 -4.05 10.82
N LYS A 98 -5.28 -4.79 10.72
CA LYS A 98 -4.89 -5.81 11.69
C LYS A 98 -3.53 -5.40 12.24
N CYS A 99 -3.52 -4.82 13.44
CA CYS A 99 -2.28 -4.43 14.12
C CYS A 99 -1.90 -5.42 15.23
N GLY A 100 -0.60 -5.54 15.51
CA GLY A 100 -0.06 -6.29 16.64
C GLY A 100 0.06 -5.44 17.91
N ASN A 101 0.57 -6.06 18.99
CA ASN A 101 0.89 -5.34 20.22
C ASN A 101 2.00 -4.32 19.93
N GLY A 102 1.71 -3.03 20.14
CA GLY A 102 2.69 -1.94 20.01
C GLY A 102 2.25 -0.78 19.13
N VAL A 103 1.21 -0.93 18.30
CA VAL A 103 0.59 0.24 17.64
C VAL A 103 -0.20 1.01 18.70
N ASP A 104 0.09 2.30 18.84
CA ASP A 104 -0.59 3.14 19.82
C ASP A 104 -2.01 3.52 19.38
N ASP A 105 -2.89 3.76 20.36
CA ASP A 105 -4.30 4.09 20.13
C ASP A 105 -4.49 5.41 19.36
N VAL A 106 -3.51 6.33 19.44
CA VAL A 106 -3.57 7.63 18.75
C VAL A 106 -3.38 7.45 17.25
N ALA A 107 -2.43 6.60 16.83
CA ALA A 107 -2.21 6.23 15.44
C ALA A 107 -3.45 5.53 14.86
N VAL A 108 -3.99 4.54 15.58
CA VAL A 108 -5.21 3.82 15.15
C VAL A 108 -6.39 4.78 14.99
N THR A 109 -6.63 5.64 16.00
CA THR A 109 -7.73 6.62 15.95
C THR A 109 -7.57 7.55 14.75
N ARG A 110 -6.36 8.05 14.51
CA ARG A 110 -6.06 8.92 13.36
C ARG A 110 -6.32 8.23 12.02
N TRP A 111 -5.93 6.97 11.88
CA TRP A 111 -6.20 6.20 10.65
C TRP A 111 -7.69 5.96 10.42
N ILE A 112 -8.43 5.61 11.46
CA ILE A 112 -9.88 5.41 11.38
C ILE A 112 -10.57 6.72 10.98
N LEU A 113 -10.22 7.84 11.63
CA LEU A 113 -10.80 9.13 11.27
C LEU A 113 -10.53 9.48 9.81
N LYS A 114 -9.29 9.28 9.33
CA LYS A 114 -8.94 9.53 7.93
C LYS A 114 -9.72 8.65 6.94
N ALA A 115 -9.96 7.39 7.28
CA ALA A 115 -10.74 6.47 6.45
C ALA A 115 -12.25 6.76 6.44
N LEU A 116 -12.75 7.55 7.41
CA LEU A 116 -14.15 7.97 7.49
C LEU A 116 -14.41 9.35 6.86
N GLU A 117 -13.37 10.06 6.42
CA GLU A 117 -13.53 11.31 5.68
C GLU A 117 -14.21 11.03 4.32
N PRO A 118 -15.21 11.85 3.93
CA PRO A 118 -16.03 11.62 2.74
C PRO A 118 -15.32 11.89 1.42
#